data_AF-A0A973TGX0-F1
#
_entry.id   AF-A0A973TGX0-F1
#
_cell.length_a   1.000
_cell.length_b   1.000
_cell.length_c   1.000
_cell.angle_alpha   90.00
_cell.angle_beta   90.00
_cell.angle_gamma   90.00
#
_symmetry.space_group_name_H-M   'P 1'
#
loop_
_entity.id
_entity.type
_entity.pdbx_description
1 polymer ?
#
loop_
_entity_poly.entity_id
_entity_poly.type
_entity_poly.pdbx_seq_one_letter_code
_entity_poly.pdbx_strand_id
1 'polypeptide(L)'
;MAIRIPLVYDGNGRQQRLQTGDSIDIPYAWISSKPTTLSGYGITDGVDLANTQTIGGQKTFTNYVVLKADLATLLFQTADGSRAVKQYYNASTAIEGGMRWAWWNGTSYVDQAFMTSGGSLNLNGELQSTYANSLRMVQGNYGIFWRNDGTTHYMMITASGDQYGLWNALRPLYVTIATGKIGFGNGAVFANGCDFGSQLAASTGDLSKHVALYSANYGINVTSGTINLVSNGKIFSFDGTNGDLWLTAGGNLIGKTRVNLTNAAATFDAYSLNQVVEKSDANAWTYTLPAAYGTAGDAITVVNSGTAGAITVTRAAGVSLVKDGVDGDITVQPGYAVTLYRTATANKWLVL
;
A
#
# COMPACT_ATOMS: atom_id res chain seq x y z
N MET A 1 72.32 21.09 -49.57
CA MET A 1 71.89 22.35 -50.21
C MET A 1 73.07 22.92 -50.97
N ALA A 2 72.92 23.22 -52.26
CA ALA A 2 74.00 23.77 -53.07
C ALA A 2 73.60 25.17 -53.55
N ILE A 3 74.40 26.17 -53.18
CA ILE A 3 74.20 27.57 -53.56
C ILE A 3 75.05 27.84 -54.80
N ARG A 4 74.42 28.32 -55.87
CA ARG A 4 75.17 28.92 -56.97
C ARG A 4 75.56 30.34 -56.55
N ILE A 5 76.85 30.56 -56.34
CA ILE A 5 77.41 31.89 -56.10
C ILE A 5 77.55 32.55 -57.48
N PRO A 6 76.95 33.74 -57.69
CA PRO A 6 77.13 34.45 -58.95
C PRO A 6 78.58 34.88 -59.05
N LEU A 7 79.06 35.00 -60.28
CA LEU A 7 80.36 35.58 -60.52
C LEU A 7 80.22 37.08 -60.22
N VAL A 8 80.98 37.57 -59.25
CA VAL A 8 81.01 38.99 -58.91
C VAL A 8 81.87 39.68 -59.97
N TYR A 9 81.44 40.83 -60.47
CA TYR A 9 82.18 41.59 -61.48
C TYR A 9 82.60 42.96 -60.93
N ASP A 10 83.80 43.42 -61.27
CA ASP A 10 84.25 44.78 -60.95
C ASP A 10 83.46 45.82 -61.75
N GLY A 11 83.64 47.12 -61.44
CA GLY A 11 82.99 48.22 -62.17
C GLY A 11 83.35 48.29 -63.67
N ASN A 12 84.26 47.44 -64.14
CA ASN A 12 84.70 47.30 -65.53
C ASN A 12 84.24 45.98 -66.17
N GLY A 13 83.38 45.20 -65.50
CA GLY A 13 82.81 43.96 -66.03
C GLY A 13 83.74 42.74 -66.03
N ARG A 14 84.82 42.72 -65.24
CA ARG A 14 85.71 41.54 -65.07
C ARG A 14 85.35 40.75 -63.82
N GLN A 15 85.39 39.43 -63.89
CA GLN A 15 85.12 38.59 -62.72
C GLN A 15 86.16 38.85 -61.63
N GLN A 16 85.68 39.15 -60.43
CA GLN A 16 86.48 39.38 -59.24
C GLN A 16 86.20 38.31 -58.20
N ARG A 17 87.23 37.97 -57.42
CA ARG A 17 87.06 37.08 -56.25
C ARG A 17 86.32 37.86 -55.18
N LEU A 18 85.38 37.21 -54.52
CA LEU A 18 84.69 37.77 -53.36
C LEU A 18 85.70 38.13 -52.27
N GLN A 19 85.63 39.35 -51.77
CA GLN A 19 86.50 39.87 -50.73
C GLN A 19 85.80 39.88 -49.37
N THR A 20 86.58 39.89 -48.30
CA THR A 20 86.03 39.93 -46.93
C THR A 20 85.34 41.27 -46.70
N GLY A 21 84.03 41.25 -46.48
CA GLY A 21 83.20 42.46 -46.31
C GLY A 21 82.24 42.72 -47.47
N ASP A 22 82.39 42.03 -48.60
CA ASP A 22 81.42 42.07 -49.69
C ASP A 22 80.08 41.47 -49.23
N SER A 23 78.99 42.22 -49.43
CA SER A 23 77.63 41.70 -49.23
C SER A 23 77.16 41.03 -50.52
N ILE A 24 77.03 39.71 -50.50
CA ILE A 24 76.36 38.98 -51.58
C ILE A 24 74.89 38.82 -51.18
N ASP A 25 74.00 39.47 -51.93
CA ASP A 25 72.60 39.07 -51.96
C ASP A 25 72.50 37.73 -52.70
N ILE A 26 72.08 36.69 -51.99
CA ILE A 26 71.85 35.37 -52.57
C ILE A 26 70.33 35.19 -52.68
N PRO A 27 69.73 35.42 -53.88
CA PRO A 27 68.31 35.20 -54.08
C PRO A 27 67.95 33.74 -53.79
N TYR A 28 66.79 33.52 -53.18
CA TYR A 28 66.27 32.18 -52.91
C TYR A 28 66.16 31.30 -54.18
N ALA A 29 66.09 31.91 -55.36
CA ALA A 29 66.11 31.22 -56.66
C ALA A 29 67.44 30.52 -56.97
N TRP A 30 68.57 30.96 -56.40
CA TRP A 30 69.90 30.39 -56.66
C TRP A 30 70.27 29.21 -55.77
N ILE A 31 69.38 28.87 -54.83
CA ILE A 31 69.49 27.65 -54.03
C ILE A 31 68.95 26.49 -54.86
N SER A 32 69.84 25.58 -55.28
CA SER A 32 69.48 24.34 -55.98
C SER A 32 69.24 23.19 -54.98
N SER A 33 68.34 22.27 -55.32
CA SER A 33 67.92 21.15 -54.44
C SER A 33 67.33 21.61 -53.10
N LYS A 34 66.27 22.42 -53.18
CA LYS A 34 65.53 22.90 -52.00
C LYS A 34 64.90 21.73 -51.24
N PRO A 35 64.96 21.71 -49.90
CA PRO A 35 64.26 20.72 -49.12
C PRO A 35 62.76 20.71 -49.41
N THR A 36 62.14 19.54 -49.38
CA THR A 36 60.68 19.38 -49.53
C THR A 36 60.00 18.97 -48.23
N THR A 37 60.78 18.77 -47.16
CA THR A 37 60.30 18.37 -45.84
C THR A 37 60.73 19.38 -44.79
N LEU A 38 59.97 19.48 -43.70
CA LEU A 38 60.27 20.36 -42.56
C LEU A 38 61.65 20.06 -41.96
N SER A 39 61.97 18.78 -41.78
CA SER A 39 63.30 18.34 -41.30
C SER A 39 64.43 18.76 -42.24
N GLY A 40 64.21 18.73 -43.55
CA GLY A 40 65.22 19.18 -44.52
C GLY A 40 65.47 20.69 -44.47
N TYR A 41 64.50 21.49 -43.99
CA TYR A 41 64.70 22.90 -43.64
C TYR A 41 65.25 23.12 -42.22
N GLY A 42 65.48 22.05 -41.44
CA GLY A 42 65.91 22.13 -40.04
C GLY A 42 64.80 22.47 -39.05
N ILE A 43 63.53 22.43 -39.48
CA ILE A 43 62.37 22.73 -38.63
C ILE A 43 62.02 21.46 -37.83
N THR A 44 62.09 21.55 -36.50
CA THR A 44 61.89 20.41 -35.57
C THR A 44 60.61 20.50 -34.75
N ASP A 45 59.90 21.63 -34.80
CA ASP A 45 58.71 21.94 -34.01
C ASP A 45 57.42 22.07 -34.86
N GLY A 46 57.54 21.80 -36.16
CA GLY A 46 56.42 21.89 -37.10
C GLY A 46 55.52 20.67 -37.06
N VAL A 47 54.21 20.92 -37.14
CA VAL A 47 53.18 19.88 -37.29
C VAL A 47 52.96 19.62 -38.78
N ASP A 48 53.03 18.36 -39.21
CA ASP A 48 52.78 17.89 -40.57
C ASP A 48 51.59 16.91 -40.63
N LEU A 49 51.22 16.52 -41.86
CA LEU A 49 50.14 15.55 -42.12
C LEU A 49 50.67 14.12 -42.34
N ALA A 50 51.97 13.89 -42.23
CA ALA A 50 52.59 12.66 -42.70
C ALA A 50 52.54 11.54 -41.65
N ASN A 51 52.34 11.86 -40.38
CA ASN A 51 52.38 10.91 -39.27
C ASN A 51 51.55 11.38 -38.05
N THR A 52 51.41 10.50 -37.06
CA THR A 52 50.87 10.86 -35.75
C THR A 52 51.84 11.81 -35.05
N GLN A 53 51.35 13.01 -34.76
CA GLN A 53 52.11 14.10 -34.17
C GLN A 53 51.86 14.18 -32.65
N THR A 54 52.93 14.12 -31.85
CA THR A 54 52.86 14.40 -30.41
C THR A 54 53.19 15.87 -30.17
N ILE A 55 52.19 16.66 -29.80
CA ILE A 55 52.38 18.08 -29.47
C ILE A 55 52.62 18.21 -27.96
N GLY A 56 53.88 18.43 -27.56
CA GLY A 56 54.26 18.59 -26.15
C GLY A 56 54.03 19.98 -25.58
N GLY A 57 53.89 20.05 -24.24
CA GLY A 57 53.72 21.30 -23.48
C GLY A 57 52.31 21.91 -23.56
N GLN A 58 52.07 22.98 -22.79
CA GLN A 58 50.78 23.67 -22.80
C GLN A 58 50.57 24.39 -24.14
N LYS A 59 49.40 24.18 -24.76
CA LYS A 59 48.96 24.90 -25.97
C LYS A 59 47.68 25.67 -25.68
N THR A 60 47.62 26.90 -26.18
CA THR A 60 46.44 27.76 -26.07
C THR A 60 45.87 27.95 -27.48
N PHE A 61 44.64 27.51 -27.70
CA PHE A 61 43.90 27.77 -28.93
C PHE A 61 42.94 28.91 -28.69
N THR A 62 43.01 29.97 -29.49
CA THR A 62 42.11 31.14 -29.37
C THR A 62 40.72 30.86 -29.96
N ASN A 63 40.60 29.79 -30.75
CA ASN A 63 39.37 29.33 -31.40
C ASN A 63 39.11 27.85 -31.09
N TYR A 64 37.94 27.35 -31.52
CA TYR A 64 37.59 25.94 -31.35
C TYR A 64 38.61 25.02 -32.03
N VAL A 65 39.02 23.97 -31.29
CA VAL A 65 39.80 22.85 -31.84
C VAL A 65 38.83 21.93 -32.57
N VAL A 66 38.99 21.80 -33.89
CA VAL A 66 38.20 20.87 -34.71
C VAL A 66 38.90 19.52 -34.73
N LEU A 67 38.22 18.51 -34.23
CA LEU A 67 38.67 17.12 -34.26
C LEU A 67 37.93 16.40 -35.39
N LYS A 68 38.60 15.52 -36.13
CA LYS A 68 37.92 14.71 -37.17
C LYS A 68 36.84 13.83 -36.52
N ALA A 69 35.75 13.61 -37.26
CA ALA A 69 34.57 12.90 -36.77
C ALA A 69 34.85 11.45 -36.30
N ASP A 70 35.95 10.84 -36.77
CA ASP A 70 36.31 9.44 -36.49
C ASP A 70 37.33 9.28 -35.35
N LEU A 71 37.33 10.19 -34.36
CA LEU A 71 38.24 10.08 -33.21
C LEU A 71 37.82 8.93 -32.28
N ALA A 72 38.62 7.86 -32.22
CA ALA A 72 38.36 6.72 -31.33
C ALA A 72 38.52 7.06 -29.84
N THR A 73 39.42 7.99 -29.49
CA THR A 73 39.66 8.39 -28.09
C THR A 73 40.12 9.85 -28.02
N LEU A 74 39.46 10.63 -27.16
CA LEU A 74 39.86 11.99 -26.78
C LEU A 74 40.09 11.99 -25.27
N LEU A 75 41.36 12.02 -24.85
CA LEU A 75 41.73 12.10 -23.43
C LEU A 75 42.01 13.55 -23.07
N PHE A 76 41.09 14.19 -22.36
CA PHE A 76 41.38 15.42 -21.62
C PHE A 76 41.89 15.03 -20.23
N GLN A 77 43.15 15.34 -19.94
CA GLN A 77 43.74 15.19 -18.62
C GLN A 77 43.95 16.60 -18.06
N THR A 78 43.42 16.88 -16.87
CA THR A 78 43.81 18.06 -16.10
C THR A 78 45.18 17.82 -15.45
N ALA A 79 45.88 18.90 -15.08
CA ALA A 79 47.25 18.83 -14.54
C ALA A 79 47.39 18.00 -13.25
N ASP A 80 46.27 17.72 -12.56
CA ASP A 80 46.15 16.87 -11.38
C ASP A 80 45.88 15.39 -11.71
N GLY A 81 45.89 15.00 -13.00
CA GLY A 81 45.63 13.63 -13.45
C GLY A 81 44.14 13.26 -13.47
N SER A 82 43.23 14.21 -13.25
CA SER A 82 41.79 13.96 -13.26
C SER A 82 41.24 13.84 -14.69
N ARG A 83 40.42 12.81 -14.93
CA ARG A 83 39.80 12.50 -16.24
C ARG A 83 38.41 13.11 -16.32
N ALA A 84 38.29 14.43 -16.48
CA ALA A 84 36.99 15.07 -16.71
C ALA A 84 36.58 14.95 -18.19
N VAL A 85 35.99 13.83 -18.57
CA VAL A 85 35.48 13.63 -19.93
C VAL A 85 34.02 14.11 -19.99
N LYS A 86 33.75 15.30 -20.54
CA LYS A 86 32.42 15.56 -21.14
C LYS A 86 32.32 14.75 -22.43
N GLN A 87 31.96 13.48 -22.31
CA GLN A 87 31.67 12.63 -23.46
C GLN A 87 30.25 12.93 -23.93
N TYR A 88 30.15 13.67 -25.04
CA TYR A 88 28.99 13.56 -25.91
C TYR A 88 29.14 12.24 -26.70
N TYR A 89 28.85 11.10 -26.06
CA TYR A 89 28.79 9.84 -26.80
C TYR A 89 27.49 9.77 -27.59
N ASN A 90 27.56 10.06 -28.89
CA ASN A 90 26.63 9.54 -29.88
C ASN A 90 27.21 8.23 -30.45
N ALA A 91 27.04 7.11 -29.76
CA ALA A 91 27.21 5.79 -30.36
C ALA A 91 26.47 4.72 -29.54
N SER A 92 25.64 3.96 -30.25
CA SER A 92 24.76 2.89 -29.80
C SER A 92 25.50 1.61 -29.36
N THR A 93 26.46 1.70 -28.45
CA THR A 93 27.09 0.51 -27.86
C THR A 93 26.97 0.55 -26.35
N ALA A 94 26.46 -0.54 -25.77
CA ALA A 94 26.26 -0.67 -24.34
C ALA A 94 27.58 -0.40 -23.60
N ILE A 95 27.54 0.54 -22.64
CA ILE A 95 28.65 0.70 -21.70
C ILE A 95 28.50 -0.43 -20.67
N GLU A 96 29.21 -1.54 -20.91
CA GLU A 96 29.32 -2.65 -19.95
C GLU A 96 30.22 -2.21 -18.78
N GLY A 97 29.61 -1.57 -17.79
CA GLY A 97 30.28 -1.05 -16.61
C GLY A 97 29.84 0.38 -16.33
N GLY A 98 28.92 0.55 -15.37
CA GLY A 98 28.22 1.80 -15.09
C GLY A 98 29.11 3.05 -15.15
N MET A 99 28.56 4.14 -15.71
CA MET A 99 29.25 5.42 -15.78
C MET A 99 29.49 5.95 -14.35
N ARG A 100 30.72 5.81 -13.84
CA ARG A 100 31.13 6.48 -12.59
C ARG A 100 31.55 7.91 -12.91
N TRP A 101 30.61 8.83 -12.77
CA TRP A 101 30.88 10.27 -12.83
C TRP A 101 31.30 10.73 -11.43
N ALA A 102 32.60 10.92 -11.21
CA ALA A 102 33.10 11.42 -9.93
C ALA A 102 33.42 12.93 -10.02
N TRP A 103 32.85 13.73 -9.12
CA TRP A 103 33.20 15.15 -8.97
C TRP A 103 34.24 15.29 -7.85
N TRP A 104 35.39 15.92 -8.15
CA TRP A 104 36.34 16.37 -7.13
C TRP A 104 35.77 17.54 -6.30
N ASN A 105 35.52 17.35 -5.01
CA ASN A 105 34.95 18.39 -4.13
C ASN A 105 36.01 19.23 -3.37
N GLY A 106 37.30 19.09 -3.70
CA GLY A 106 38.41 19.76 -3.00
C GLY A 106 39.11 18.91 -1.94
N THR A 107 38.54 17.76 -1.54
CA THR A 107 39.15 16.84 -0.56
C THR A 107 39.08 15.38 -1.02
N SER A 108 38.03 15.00 -1.73
CA SER A 108 37.86 13.66 -2.29
C SER A 108 37.00 13.68 -3.56
N TYR A 109 37.12 12.60 -4.34
CA TYR A 109 36.17 12.29 -5.40
C TYR A 109 34.87 11.80 -4.76
N VAL A 110 33.78 12.54 -4.92
CA VAL A 110 32.45 12.04 -4.53
C VAL A 110 31.89 11.17 -5.66
N ASP A 111 31.55 9.93 -5.33
CA ASP A 111 30.82 9.01 -6.22
C ASP A 111 29.33 9.41 -6.23
N GLN A 112 29.06 10.60 -6.80
CA GLN A 112 27.72 11.14 -6.99
C GLN A 112 27.43 11.21 -8.48
N ALA A 113 26.74 10.20 -9.01
CA ALA A 113 26.14 10.28 -10.33
C ALA A 113 24.94 11.25 -10.26
N PHE A 114 25.19 12.56 -10.44
CA PHE A 114 24.12 13.53 -10.60
C PHE A 114 23.50 13.36 -11.99
N MET A 115 22.42 12.59 -12.06
CA MET A 115 21.64 12.40 -13.29
C MET A 115 20.41 13.32 -13.26
N THR A 116 20.51 14.49 -13.90
CA THR A 116 19.33 15.26 -14.32
C THR A 116 18.92 14.79 -15.71
N SER A 117 17.90 13.93 -15.81
CA SER A 117 17.30 13.58 -17.08
C SER A 117 16.06 14.45 -17.34
N GLY A 118 15.99 15.08 -18.51
CA GLY A 118 14.76 15.72 -19.01
C GLY A 118 13.71 14.71 -19.50
N GLY A 119 13.99 13.40 -19.39
CA GLY A 119 13.14 12.29 -19.81
C GLY A 119 13.27 11.09 -18.87
N SER A 120 12.73 9.93 -19.27
CA SER A 120 12.69 8.72 -18.44
C SER A 120 14.07 8.13 -18.16
N LEU A 121 14.28 7.64 -16.94
CA LEU A 121 15.42 6.82 -16.54
C LEU A 121 15.02 5.35 -16.57
N ASN A 122 15.67 4.53 -17.40
CA ASN A 122 15.49 3.07 -17.45
C ASN A 122 16.66 2.37 -16.78
N LEU A 123 16.39 1.57 -15.75
CA LEU A 123 17.40 0.76 -15.03
C LEU A 123 17.10 -0.72 -15.26
N ASN A 124 18.09 -1.50 -15.71
CA ASN A 124 17.96 -2.95 -15.88
C ASN A 124 18.13 -3.73 -14.56
N GLY A 125 18.67 -3.07 -13.52
CA GLY A 125 18.92 -3.64 -12.20
C GLY A 125 18.13 -2.93 -11.10
N GLU A 126 18.43 -3.28 -9.84
CA GLU A 126 17.76 -2.71 -8.66
C GLU A 126 18.19 -1.26 -8.40
N LEU A 127 17.24 -0.42 -8.01
CA LEU A 127 17.50 0.89 -7.41
C LEU A 127 17.57 0.74 -5.88
N GLN A 128 18.76 0.88 -5.32
CA GLN A 128 18.98 0.81 -3.87
C GLN A 128 19.19 2.21 -3.28
N SER A 129 18.53 2.49 -2.15
CA SER A 129 18.74 3.72 -1.37
C SER A 129 19.04 3.35 0.08
N THR A 130 20.13 3.91 0.61
CA THR A 130 20.51 3.78 2.02
C THR A 130 20.00 4.96 2.87
N TYR A 131 19.30 5.92 2.26
CA TYR A 131 18.76 7.08 2.94
C TYR A 131 17.35 6.79 3.47
N ALA A 132 17.02 7.30 4.65
CA ALA A 132 15.73 7.04 5.27
C ALA A 132 14.55 7.53 4.42
N ASN A 133 14.65 8.74 3.85
CA ASN A 133 13.69 9.27 2.87
C ASN A 133 14.20 8.93 1.46
N SER A 134 13.72 7.86 0.85
CA SER A 134 14.33 7.30 -0.35
C SER A 134 13.81 7.94 -1.65
N LEU A 135 12.70 7.44 -2.18
CA LEU A 135 12.16 7.85 -3.47
C LEU A 135 11.05 8.89 -3.27
N ARG A 136 11.23 10.09 -3.85
CA ARG A 136 10.26 11.19 -3.81
C ARG A 136 9.71 11.51 -5.19
N MET A 137 8.40 11.67 -5.26
CA MET A 137 7.62 12.10 -6.41
C MET A 137 7.01 13.47 -6.10
N VAL A 138 7.26 14.47 -6.93
CA VAL A 138 6.77 15.85 -6.73
C VAL A 138 5.85 16.23 -7.88
N GLN A 139 4.66 16.72 -7.54
CA GLN A 139 3.77 17.36 -8.51
C GLN A 139 2.86 18.39 -7.83
N GLY A 140 2.67 19.53 -8.49
CA GLY A 140 1.95 20.65 -7.90
C GLY A 140 2.60 21.12 -6.59
N ASN A 141 1.80 21.27 -5.54
CA ASN A 141 2.23 21.79 -4.24
C ASN A 141 2.67 20.70 -3.24
N TYR A 142 2.74 19.43 -3.65
CA TYR A 142 3.08 18.33 -2.74
C TYR A 142 4.23 17.45 -3.26
N GLY A 143 4.98 16.90 -2.32
CA GLY A 143 5.83 15.74 -2.51
C GLY A 143 5.25 14.52 -1.80
N ILE A 144 5.28 13.37 -2.46
CA ILE A 144 5.00 12.06 -1.85
C ILE A 144 6.28 11.24 -1.90
N PHE A 145 6.64 10.60 -0.80
CA PHE A 145 7.89 9.83 -0.76
C PHE A 145 7.83 8.61 0.14
N TRP A 146 8.68 7.64 -0.17
CA TRP A 146 8.88 6.45 0.64
C TRP A 146 9.89 6.73 1.73
N ARG A 147 9.55 6.33 2.97
CA ARG A 147 10.45 6.46 4.12
C ARG A 147 10.62 5.12 4.84
N ASN A 148 11.85 4.67 5.03
CA ASN A 148 12.20 3.61 5.94
C ASN A 148 13.00 4.19 7.11
N ASP A 149 12.47 4.15 8.33
CA ASP A 149 13.14 4.66 9.53
C ASP A 149 13.84 3.57 10.36
N GLY A 150 13.91 2.34 9.85
CA GLY A 150 14.47 1.16 10.52
C GLY A 150 13.44 0.35 11.31
N THR A 151 12.26 0.91 11.62
CA THR A 151 11.19 0.20 12.34
C THR A 151 9.95 0.02 11.47
N THR A 152 9.59 1.07 10.72
CA THR A 152 8.39 1.10 9.89
C THR A 152 8.71 1.73 8.54
N HIS A 153 8.12 1.17 7.49
CA HIS A 153 8.14 1.75 6.16
C HIS A 153 6.86 2.55 5.92
N TYR A 154 6.96 3.78 5.42
CA TYR A 154 5.84 4.72 5.26
C TYR A 154 5.75 5.26 3.84
N MET A 155 4.52 5.51 3.38
CA MET A 155 4.24 6.51 2.36
C MET A 155 3.98 7.86 3.06
N MET A 156 4.84 8.84 2.80
CA MET A 156 4.85 10.15 3.45
C MET A 156 4.43 11.25 2.48
N ILE A 157 3.79 12.29 3.00
CA ILE A 157 3.34 13.46 2.22
C ILE A 157 3.89 14.73 2.87
N THR A 158 4.33 15.70 2.07
CA THR A 158 4.78 17.01 2.57
C THR A 158 3.65 17.94 3.00
N ALA A 159 3.97 19.06 3.64
CA ALA A 159 3.06 20.19 3.68
C ALA A 159 2.86 20.77 2.27
N SER A 160 1.74 21.49 2.07
CA SER A 160 1.46 22.20 0.82
C SER A 160 2.46 23.34 0.63
N GLY A 161 3.09 23.43 -0.55
CA GLY A 161 4.11 24.43 -0.85
C GLY A 161 5.51 24.08 -0.34
N ASP A 162 5.70 22.89 0.25
CA ASP A 162 6.97 22.39 0.76
C ASP A 162 7.34 21.04 0.11
N GLN A 163 7.27 20.97 -1.22
CA GLN A 163 7.33 19.73 -2.00
C GLN A 163 8.61 18.90 -1.76
N TYR A 164 9.70 19.55 -1.37
CA TYR A 164 11.00 18.93 -1.12
C TYR A 164 11.36 18.84 0.37
N GLY A 165 10.51 19.35 1.26
CA GLY A 165 10.74 19.32 2.70
C GLY A 165 10.33 18.02 3.38
N LEU A 166 10.10 18.11 4.69
CA LEU A 166 9.78 16.97 5.54
C LEU A 166 8.31 16.53 5.39
N TRP A 167 7.93 15.49 6.12
CA TRP A 167 6.56 14.98 6.14
C TRP A 167 5.64 15.80 7.04
N ASN A 168 4.36 15.86 6.70
CA ASN A 168 3.29 16.40 7.54
C ASN A 168 2.77 15.33 8.54
N ALA A 169 1.58 15.53 9.13
CA ALA A 169 1.00 14.59 10.11
C ALA A 169 0.28 13.37 9.50
N LEU A 170 0.04 13.33 8.19
CA LEU A 170 -0.69 12.24 7.52
C LEU A 170 0.18 10.98 7.40
N ARG A 171 -0.41 9.81 7.66
CA ARG A 171 0.17 8.47 7.52
C ARG A 171 -0.77 7.58 6.69
N PRO A 172 -0.92 7.81 5.37
CA PRO A 172 -1.91 7.09 4.58
C PRO A 172 -1.65 5.58 4.50
N LEU A 173 -0.38 5.16 4.37
CA LEU A 173 0.02 3.76 4.37
C LEU A 173 1.34 3.58 5.11
N TYR A 174 1.43 2.55 5.94
CA TYR A 174 2.68 2.14 6.58
C TYR A 174 2.76 0.63 6.81
N VAL A 175 3.98 0.11 6.95
CA VAL A 175 4.29 -1.30 7.21
C VAL A 175 5.24 -1.42 8.39
N THR A 176 4.82 -2.07 9.46
CA THR A 176 5.73 -2.42 10.56
C THR A 176 6.68 -3.50 10.08
N ILE A 177 7.96 -3.18 9.90
CA ILE A 177 8.94 -4.02 9.20
C ILE A 177 9.10 -5.37 9.90
N ALA A 178 9.14 -5.37 11.23
CA ALA A 178 9.30 -6.61 12.01
C ALA A 178 8.14 -7.61 11.86
N THR A 179 6.95 -7.17 11.47
CA THR A 179 5.74 -8.02 11.41
C THR A 179 5.11 -8.12 10.02
N GLY A 180 5.50 -7.26 9.08
CA GLY A 180 4.86 -7.13 7.77
C GLY A 180 3.44 -6.56 7.80
N LYS A 181 2.93 -6.14 8.98
CA LYS A 181 1.56 -5.61 9.10
C LYS A 181 1.43 -4.26 8.40
N ILE A 182 0.44 -4.14 7.52
CA ILE A 182 0.05 -2.91 6.86
C ILE A 182 -0.97 -2.16 7.71
N GLY A 183 -0.81 -0.84 7.84
CA GLY A 183 -1.79 0.05 8.45
C GLY A 183 -2.14 1.24 7.57
N PHE A 184 -3.38 1.72 7.70
CA PHE A 184 -3.90 2.93 7.03
C PHE A 184 -4.29 3.95 8.09
N GLY A 185 -3.46 4.97 8.31
CA GLY A 185 -3.65 5.97 9.37
C GLY A 185 -4.66 7.09 9.04
N ASN A 186 -5.11 7.16 7.78
CA ASN A 186 -6.03 8.20 7.30
C ASN A 186 -7.25 7.63 6.56
N GLY A 187 -7.71 6.46 7.00
CA GLY A 187 -8.86 5.76 6.40
C GLY A 187 -8.54 5.08 5.06
N ALA A 188 -9.45 4.22 4.63
CA ALA A 188 -9.39 3.52 3.34
C ALA A 188 -10.81 3.37 2.78
N VAL A 189 -10.95 3.44 1.46
CA VAL A 189 -12.21 3.22 0.75
C VAL A 189 -12.02 2.04 -0.21
N PHE A 190 -12.90 1.04 -0.14
CA PHE A 190 -12.88 -0.15 -0.98
C PHE A 190 -14.15 -0.21 -1.83
N ALA A 191 -14.05 0.09 -3.12
CA ALA A 191 -15.23 0.25 -4.00
C ALA A 191 -15.89 -1.09 -4.39
N ASN A 192 -15.11 -2.17 -4.48
CA ASN A 192 -15.56 -3.46 -5.00
C ASN A 192 -15.62 -4.55 -3.91
N GLY A 193 -15.84 -4.14 -2.66
CA GLY A 193 -15.81 -5.03 -1.49
C GLY A 193 -14.39 -5.30 -0.99
N CYS A 194 -14.30 -6.08 0.08
CA CYS A 194 -13.07 -6.53 0.71
C CYS A 194 -13.16 -8.02 1.00
N ASP A 195 -12.07 -8.75 0.74
CA ASP A 195 -11.90 -10.15 1.11
C ASP A 195 -10.87 -10.24 2.24
N PHE A 196 -11.24 -10.88 3.34
CA PHE A 196 -10.38 -11.07 4.51
C PHE A 196 -9.71 -12.46 4.52
N GLY A 197 -9.91 -13.28 3.48
CA GLY A 197 -9.42 -14.65 3.41
C GLY A 197 -9.93 -15.51 4.58
N SER A 198 -9.10 -16.40 5.11
CA SER A 198 -9.41 -17.24 6.28
C SER A 198 -9.21 -16.53 7.63
N GLN A 199 -8.91 -15.23 7.65
CA GLN A 199 -8.62 -14.48 8.88
C GLN A 199 -9.90 -14.15 9.68
N LEU A 200 -11.06 -14.03 9.01
CA LEU A 200 -12.38 -14.00 9.66
C LEU A 200 -12.77 -15.44 10.05
N ALA A 201 -12.04 -16.02 11.01
CA ALA A 201 -12.25 -17.38 11.49
C ALA A 201 -13.12 -17.40 12.74
N ALA A 202 -13.97 -18.44 12.84
CA ALA A 202 -14.75 -18.75 14.02
C ALA A 202 -13.91 -18.77 15.29
N SER A 203 -14.17 -17.82 16.19
CA SER A 203 -13.61 -17.83 17.53
C SER A 203 -14.72 -17.67 18.56
N THR A 204 -14.81 -18.63 19.47
CA THR A 204 -15.75 -18.59 20.60
C THR A 204 -15.25 -17.72 21.77
N GLY A 205 -14.04 -17.14 21.68
CA GLY A 205 -13.44 -16.37 22.77
C GLY A 205 -12.45 -15.26 22.37
N ASP A 206 -12.16 -15.06 21.09
CA ASP A 206 -11.25 -14.01 20.61
C ASP A 206 -11.98 -13.06 19.64
N LEU A 207 -12.47 -11.96 20.21
CA LEU A 207 -13.24 -10.92 19.53
C LEU A 207 -12.37 -10.02 18.62
N SER A 208 -11.06 -10.23 18.55
CA SER A 208 -10.16 -9.47 17.67
C SER A 208 -10.22 -9.92 16.20
N LYS A 209 -10.96 -11.00 15.89
CA LYS A 209 -11.06 -11.61 14.56
C LYS A 209 -12.34 -11.29 13.79
N HIS A 210 -13.08 -10.25 14.18
CA HIS A 210 -14.36 -9.86 13.54
C HIS A 210 -14.20 -8.66 12.60
N VAL A 211 -15.20 -8.42 11.74
CA VAL A 211 -15.35 -7.12 11.08
C VAL A 211 -15.98 -6.15 12.09
N ALA A 212 -15.15 -5.33 12.73
CA ALA A 212 -15.61 -4.23 13.58
C ALA A 212 -16.25 -3.13 12.71
N LEU A 213 -17.53 -2.83 12.97
CA LEU A 213 -18.28 -1.77 12.27
C LEU A 213 -18.29 -0.46 13.06
N TYR A 214 -18.03 -0.50 14.37
CA TYR A 214 -17.77 0.67 15.21
C TYR A 214 -17.17 0.23 16.56
N SER A 215 -15.89 0.51 16.81
CA SER A 215 -15.16 0.03 18.00
C SER A 215 -15.12 -1.51 18.14
N ALA A 216 -14.56 -2.02 19.23
CA ALA A 216 -14.59 -3.46 19.55
C ALA A 216 -16.00 -3.98 19.92
N ASN A 217 -16.99 -3.10 20.09
CA ASN A 217 -18.30 -3.45 20.65
C ASN A 217 -19.40 -3.68 19.60
N TYR A 218 -19.18 -3.26 18.36
CA TYR A 218 -20.17 -3.38 17.27
C TYR A 218 -19.50 -3.98 16.04
N GLY A 219 -20.01 -5.10 15.55
CA GLY A 219 -19.41 -5.81 14.41
C GLY A 219 -20.22 -7.01 13.95
N ILE A 220 -19.74 -7.62 12.86
CA ILE A 220 -20.26 -8.89 12.32
C ILE A 220 -19.26 -9.99 12.71
N ASN A 221 -19.69 -10.95 13.53
CA ASN A 221 -18.89 -12.12 13.88
C ASN A 221 -19.34 -13.33 13.05
N VAL A 222 -18.40 -14.06 12.47
CA VAL A 222 -18.67 -15.40 11.94
C VAL A 222 -18.10 -16.40 12.94
N THR A 223 -18.98 -17.08 13.70
CA THR A 223 -18.60 -18.26 14.48
C THR A 223 -18.92 -19.51 13.66
N SER A 224 -18.39 -20.67 14.03
CA SER A 224 -18.57 -21.91 13.25
C SER A 224 -20.06 -22.25 13.18
N GLY A 225 -20.70 -21.88 12.06
CA GLY A 225 -22.12 -22.10 11.81
C GLY A 225 -23.05 -20.91 12.07
N THR A 226 -22.57 -19.72 12.45
CA THR A 226 -23.45 -18.53 12.60
C THR A 226 -22.85 -17.24 12.06
N ILE A 227 -23.68 -16.40 11.44
CA ILE A 227 -23.39 -14.97 11.22
C ILE A 227 -24.09 -14.20 12.34
N ASN A 228 -23.33 -13.47 13.14
CA ASN A 228 -23.83 -12.73 14.28
C ASN A 228 -23.72 -11.22 14.05
N LEU A 229 -24.78 -10.47 14.33
CA LEU A 229 -24.73 -9.01 14.50
C LEU A 229 -24.58 -8.70 15.99
N VAL A 230 -23.46 -8.07 16.38
CA VAL A 230 -23.20 -7.69 17.78
C VAL A 230 -23.63 -6.23 18.00
N SER A 231 -24.49 -6.00 18.99
CA SER A 231 -24.90 -4.67 19.45
C SER A 231 -24.97 -4.63 20.97
N ASN A 232 -24.23 -3.73 21.62
CA ASN A 232 -24.25 -3.52 23.07
C ASN A 232 -24.09 -4.83 23.90
N GLY A 233 -23.15 -5.71 23.50
CA GLY A 233 -22.91 -6.99 24.17
C GLY A 233 -24.02 -8.04 23.99
N LYS A 234 -25.00 -7.79 23.11
CA LYS A 234 -26.04 -8.74 22.69
C LYS A 234 -25.79 -9.19 21.25
N ILE A 235 -26.17 -10.42 20.96
CA ILE A 235 -25.87 -11.12 19.70
C ILE A 235 -27.19 -11.48 19.02
N PHE A 236 -27.36 -11.06 17.77
CA PHE A 236 -28.41 -11.52 16.87
C PHE A 236 -27.79 -12.50 15.88
N SER A 237 -28.06 -13.79 16.05
CA SER A 237 -27.40 -14.88 15.30
C SER A 237 -28.33 -15.46 14.24
N PHE A 238 -27.82 -15.60 13.01
CA PHE A 238 -28.39 -16.52 12.01
C PHE A 238 -27.61 -17.83 12.09
N ASP A 239 -28.23 -18.92 12.57
CA ASP A 239 -27.59 -20.24 12.56
C ASP A 239 -27.84 -20.99 11.26
N GLY A 240 -26.84 -21.79 10.86
CA GLY A 240 -26.89 -22.62 9.66
C GLY A 240 -27.34 -24.07 9.88
N THR A 241 -27.67 -24.47 11.11
CA THR A 241 -28.06 -25.87 11.39
C THR A 241 -29.57 -26.05 11.37
N ASN A 242 -30.34 -25.05 11.82
CA ASN A 242 -31.80 -25.08 11.80
C ASN A 242 -32.43 -23.87 11.09
N GLY A 243 -31.65 -22.84 10.73
CA GLY A 243 -32.17 -21.67 10.02
C GLY A 243 -33.05 -20.77 10.88
N ASP A 244 -33.01 -20.96 12.20
CA ASP A 244 -33.80 -20.22 13.17
C ASP A 244 -33.05 -18.97 13.66
N LEU A 245 -33.82 -17.95 14.02
CA LEU A 245 -33.29 -16.75 14.68
C LEU A 245 -33.10 -17.05 16.18
N TRP A 246 -31.86 -17.16 16.65
CA TRP A 246 -31.54 -17.34 18.06
C TRP A 246 -31.22 -16.03 18.78
N LEU A 247 -31.94 -15.79 19.88
CA LEU A 247 -31.68 -14.71 20.84
C LEU A 247 -31.13 -15.33 22.13
N THR A 248 -29.91 -14.96 22.53
CA THR A 248 -29.33 -15.44 23.80
C THR A 248 -30.11 -14.91 25.00
N ALA A 249 -30.03 -15.58 26.16
CA ALA A 249 -30.73 -15.26 27.40
C ALA A 249 -30.91 -13.74 27.66
N GLY A 250 -32.18 -13.30 27.69
CA GLY A 250 -32.57 -11.90 27.84
C GLY A 250 -32.63 -11.08 26.55
N GLY A 251 -32.38 -11.68 25.37
CA GLY A 251 -32.67 -11.08 24.07
C GLY A 251 -34.16 -11.17 23.78
N ASN A 252 -34.80 -10.02 23.51
CA ASN A 252 -36.23 -9.93 23.26
C ASN A 252 -36.45 -9.67 21.76
N LEU A 253 -37.21 -10.53 21.09
CA LEU A 253 -37.78 -10.18 19.78
C LEU A 253 -38.92 -9.23 20.09
N ILE A 254 -38.78 -7.94 19.80
CA ILE A 254 -39.86 -6.97 20.02
C ILE A 254 -40.89 -7.12 18.89
N GLY A 255 -41.56 -8.27 18.87
CA GLY A 255 -42.87 -8.51 18.29
C GLY A 255 -43.74 -9.04 19.43
N LYS A 256 -44.95 -8.52 19.61
CA LYS A 256 -45.82 -8.73 20.80
C LYS A 256 -46.31 -10.17 21.06
N THR A 257 -45.67 -11.19 20.48
CA THR A 257 -45.99 -12.60 20.70
C THR A 257 -44.71 -13.37 20.99
N ARG A 258 -44.41 -13.61 22.26
CA ARG A 258 -43.51 -14.68 22.67
C ARG A 258 -44.28 -16.00 22.65
N VAL A 259 -43.70 -17.00 22.01
CA VAL A 259 -44.11 -18.39 22.14
C VAL A 259 -43.13 -19.05 23.11
N ASN A 260 -43.59 -19.32 24.33
CA ASN A 260 -42.78 -19.99 25.35
C ASN A 260 -42.95 -21.50 25.17
N LEU A 261 -42.04 -22.15 24.44
CA LEU A 261 -42.00 -23.60 24.37
C LEU A 261 -41.59 -24.18 25.72
N THR A 262 -42.51 -24.85 26.39
CA THR A 262 -42.30 -25.52 27.67
C THR A 262 -42.62 -27.01 27.47
N ASN A 263 -41.61 -27.87 27.53
CA ASN A 263 -41.76 -29.32 27.46
C ASN A 263 -41.51 -29.92 28.85
N ALA A 264 -42.20 -29.35 29.84
CA ALA A 264 -42.06 -29.70 31.25
C ALA A 264 -43.34 -29.32 32.02
N ALA A 265 -43.58 -29.98 33.14
CA ALA A 265 -44.60 -29.52 34.08
C ALA A 265 -44.14 -28.20 34.72
N ALA A 266 -45.02 -27.21 34.77
CA ALA A 266 -44.68 -25.86 35.23
C ALA A 266 -45.87 -25.18 35.92
N THR A 267 -45.62 -24.10 36.64
CA THR A 267 -46.67 -23.17 37.08
C THR A 267 -46.63 -21.95 36.18
N PHE A 268 -47.77 -21.46 35.71
CA PHE A 268 -47.81 -20.24 34.90
C PHE A 268 -47.28 -19.05 35.72
N ASP A 269 -46.39 -18.28 35.12
CA ASP A 269 -45.67 -17.18 35.76
C ASP A 269 -45.92 -15.86 35.02
N ALA A 270 -45.32 -14.76 35.46
CA ALA A 270 -45.54 -13.46 34.82
C ALA A 270 -45.23 -13.44 33.31
N TYR A 271 -44.43 -14.38 32.80
CA TYR A 271 -44.09 -14.49 31.38
C TYR A 271 -45.11 -15.28 30.56
N SER A 272 -46.04 -15.99 31.19
CA SER A 272 -47.10 -16.72 30.50
C SER A 272 -48.30 -15.82 30.16
N LEU A 273 -48.47 -14.69 30.88
CA LEU A 273 -49.56 -13.72 30.64
C LEU A 273 -49.41 -13.01 29.29
N ASN A 274 -50.51 -12.97 28.55
CA ASN A 274 -50.63 -12.42 27.20
C ASN A 274 -49.68 -13.07 26.19
N GLN A 275 -49.29 -14.32 26.43
CA GLN A 275 -48.39 -15.09 25.58
C GLN A 275 -49.00 -16.42 25.14
N VAL A 276 -48.31 -17.07 24.19
CA VAL A 276 -48.54 -18.47 23.84
C VAL A 276 -47.59 -19.33 24.67
N VAL A 277 -48.12 -20.33 25.37
CA VAL A 277 -47.35 -21.38 26.03
C VAL A 277 -47.56 -22.65 25.23
N GLU A 278 -46.49 -23.18 24.64
CA GLU A 278 -46.56 -24.31 23.73
C GLU A 278 -45.82 -25.52 24.30
N LYS A 279 -46.36 -26.71 24.07
CA LYS A 279 -45.70 -27.98 24.30
C LYS A 279 -45.66 -28.76 22.99
N SER A 280 -44.47 -29.21 22.59
CA SER A 280 -44.20 -29.83 21.29
C SER A 280 -43.70 -31.28 21.34
N ASP A 281 -43.38 -31.81 22.52
CA ASP A 281 -42.90 -33.19 22.67
C ASP A 281 -44.03 -34.23 22.80
N ALA A 282 -43.68 -35.51 22.99
CA ALA A 282 -44.63 -36.62 23.12
C ALA A 282 -45.11 -36.88 24.56
N ASN A 283 -44.59 -36.15 25.56
CA ASN A 283 -44.84 -36.42 26.97
C ASN A 283 -46.12 -35.74 27.45
N ALA A 284 -46.72 -36.25 28.53
CA ALA A 284 -47.82 -35.57 29.21
C ALA A 284 -47.25 -34.59 30.23
N TRP A 285 -47.75 -33.35 30.23
CA TRP A 285 -47.24 -32.30 31.10
C TRP A 285 -48.38 -31.56 31.80
N THR A 286 -48.13 -31.17 33.05
CA THR A 286 -49.11 -30.46 33.86
C THR A 286 -48.69 -29.01 34.06
N TYR A 287 -49.57 -28.07 33.72
CA TYR A 287 -49.40 -26.65 33.95
C TYR A 287 -50.34 -26.19 35.04
N THR A 288 -49.82 -25.57 36.10
CA THR A 288 -50.65 -25.09 37.20
C THR A 288 -50.96 -23.60 37.05
N LEU A 289 -52.23 -23.22 37.13
CA LEU A 289 -52.69 -21.84 37.31
C LEU A 289 -52.59 -21.45 38.79
N PRO A 290 -51.71 -20.50 39.16
CA PRO A 290 -51.59 -20.07 40.55
C PRO A 290 -52.74 -19.16 41.00
N ALA A 291 -52.91 -19.06 42.32
CA ALA A 291 -53.82 -18.10 42.94
C ALA A 291 -53.26 -16.66 42.82
N ALA A 292 -54.15 -15.67 42.79
CA ALA A 292 -53.81 -14.25 42.66
C ALA A 292 -52.96 -13.91 41.42
N TYR A 293 -53.19 -14.63 40.32
CA TYR A 293 -52.39 -14.53 39.10
C TYR A 293 -53.16 -13.83 37.97
N GLY A 294 -52.48 -12.90 37.31
CA GLY A 294 -53.04 -12.07 36.25
C GLY A 294 -54.09 -11.04 36.72
N THR A 295 -54.40 -10.12 35.83
CA THR A 295 -55.42 -9.08 35.93
C THR A 295 -56.51 -9.29 34.88
N ALA A 296 -57.69 -8.69 35.08
CA ALA A 296 -58.79 -8.83 34.14
C ALA A 296 -58.38 -8.37 32.74
N GLY A 297 -58.60 -9.23 31.73
CA GLY A 297 -58.17 -8.98 30.36
C GLY A 297 -56.90 -9.73 29.94
N ASP A 298 -56.13 -10.26 30.89
CA ASP A 298 -54.98 -11.09 30.56
C ASP A 298 -55.42 -12.42 29.92
N ALA A 299 -54.65 -12.89 28.94
CA ALA A 299 -54.93 -14.16 28.26
C ALA A 299 -53.69 -15.06 28.20
N ILE A 300 -53.87 -16.37 28.24
CA ILE A 300 -52.80 -17.36 28.03
C ILE A 300 -53.28 -18.32 26.98
N THR A 301 -52.57 -18.44 25.85
CA THR A 301 -52.91 -19.46 24.85
C THR A 301 -52.03 -20.67 25.07
N VAL A 302 -52.62 -21.78 25.49
CA VAL A 302 -51.91 -23.05 25.70
C VAL A 302 -52.07 -23.89 24.44
N VAL A 303 -50.95 -24.26 23.81
CA VAL A 303 -50.92 -25.03 22.57
C VAL A 303 -50.24 -26.37 22.83
N ASN A 304 -50.90 -27.48 22.50
CA ASN A 304 -50.27 -28.79 22.46
C ASN A 304 -50.02 -29.17 21.00
N SER A 305 -48.83 -28.84 20.49
CA SER A 305 -48.40 -29.14 19.12
C SER A 305 -47.71 -30.50 18.99
N GLY A 306 -47.51 -31.22 20.11
CA GLY A 306 -46.93 -32.55 20.12
C GLY A 306 -47.81 -33.60 19.45
N THR A 307 -47.22 -34.76 19.12
CA THR A 307 -47.93 -35.89 18.50
C THR A 307 -48.57 -36.86 19.50
N ALA A 308 -48.22 -36.74 20.79
CA ALA A 308 -48.74 -37.55 21.89
C ALA A 308 -48.60 -36.80 23.23
N GLY A 309 -49.25 -37.31 24.28
CA GLY A 309 -49.19 -36.74 25.62
C GLY A 309 -50.01 -35.46 25.77
N ALA A 310 -51.04 -35.49 26.60
CA ALA A 310 -51.89 -34.33 26.84
C ALA A 310 -51.21 -33.29 27.74
N ILE A 311 -51.58 -32.02 27.55
CA ILE A 311 -51.35 -31.00 28.56
C ILE A 311 -52.53 -31.03 29.53
N THR A 312 -52.28 -31.09 30.82
CA THR A 312 -53.31 -30.84 31.84
C THR A 312 -53.06 -29.47 32.45
N VAL A 313 -54.00 -28.54 32.31
CA VAL A 313 -53.97 -27.30 33.07
C VAL A 313 -54.74 -27.50 34.37
N THR A 314 -54.01 -27.55 35.47
CA THR A 314 -54.54 -27.67 36.83
C THR A 314 -54.66 -26.32 37.50
N ARG A 315 -55.47 -26.24 38.56
CA ARG A 315 -55.72 -25.00 39.31
C ARG A 315 -55.24 -25.10 40.76
N ALA A 316 -54.60 -24.05 41.25
CA ALA A 316 -54.29 -23.91 42.67
C ALA A 316 -55.59 -23.75 43.49
N ALA A 317 -55.49 -23.98 44.80
CA ALA A 317 -56.62 -23.77 45.71
C ALA A 317 -57.17 -22.34 45.59
N GLY A 318 -58.49 -22.22 45.45
CA GLY A 318 -59.17 -20.92 45.30
C GLY A 318 -59.12 -20.32 43.90
N VAL A 319 -58.63 -21.06 42.89
CA VAL A 319 -58.69 -20.69 41.47
C VAL A 319 -59.84 -21.43 40.79
N SER A 320 -60.68 -20.68 40.08
CA SER A 320 -61.74 -21.20 39.23
C SER A 320 -61.29 -21.18 37.78
N LEU A 321 -61.46 -22.30 37.09
CA LEU A 321 -61.16 -22.47 35.68
C LEU A 321 -62.40 -23.06 35.03
N VAL A 322 -63.15 -22.23 34.32
CA VAL A 322 -64.48 -22.59 33.84
C VAL A 322 -64.44 -22.85 32.34
N LYS A 323 -64.91 -24.01 31.91
CA LYS A 323 -65.16 -24.36 30.51
C LYS A 323 -66.60 -24.81 30.37
N ASP A 324 -67.35 -24.22 29.43
CA ASP A 324 -68.76 -24.58 29.16
C ASP A 324 -69.66 -24.59 30.40
N GLY A 325 -69.39 -23.67 31.35
CA GLY A 325 -70.12 -23.56 32.61
C GLY A 325 -69.68 -24.52 33.72
N VAL A 326 -68.74 -25.41 33.44
CA VAL A 326 -68.19 -26.36 34.42
C VAL A 326 -66.84 -25.87 34.94
N ASP A 327 -66.69 -25.82 36.25
CA ASP A 327 -65.45 -25.43 36.92
C ASP A 327 -64.56 -26.66 37.18
N GLY A 328 -63.36 -26.70 36.61
CA GLY A 328 -62.48 -27.85 36.70
C GLY A 328 -61.14 -27.67 35.98
N ASP A 329 -60.24 -28.61 36.21
CA ASP A 329 -59.00 -28.71 35.43
C ASP A 329 -59.36 -29.01 33.97
N ILE A 330 -58.53 -28.55 33.04
CA ILE A 330 -58.74 -28.81 31.61
C ILE A 330 -57.60 -29.63 31.04
N THR A 331 -57.92 -30.37 29.98
CA THR A 331 -56.93 -31.14 29.24
C THR A 331 -56.89 -30.64 27.79
N VAL A 332 -55.71 -30.28 27.33
CA VAL A 332 -55.43 -29.91 25.94
C VAL A 332 -54.80 -31.10 25.26
N GLN A 333 -55.58 -31.76 24.40
CA GLN A 333 -55.14 -32.93 23.65
C GLN A 333 -54.07 -32.55 22.61
N PRO A 334 -53.21 -33.50 22.20
CA PRO A 334 -52.31 -33.31 21.05
C PRO A 334 -53.05 -32.75 19.82
N GLY A 335 -52.53 -31.71 19.20
CA GLY A 335 -53.11 -31.02 18.04
C GLY A 335 -54.14 -29.94 18.38
N TYR A 336 -54.38 -29.63 19.65
CA TYR A 336 -55.34 -28.61 20.08
C TYR A 336 -54.65 -27.42 20.76
N ALA A 337 -55.34 -26.29 20.75
CA ALA A 337 -54.99 -25.11 21.51
C ALA A 337 -56.21 -24.64 22.30
N VAL A 338 -55.96 -23.93 23.39
CA VAL A 338 -56.99 -23.33 24.23
C VAL A 338 -56.53 -21.98 24.74
N THR A 339 -57.44 -21.02 24.87
CA THR A 339 -57.10 -19.73 25.45
C THR A 339 -57.77 -19.57 26.81
N LEU A 340 -56.95 -19.33 27.83
CA LEU A 340 -57.37 -19.04 29.19
C LEU A 340 -57.48 -17.52 29.33
N TYR A 341 -58.68 -17.01 29.56
CA TYR A 341 -58.95 -15.59 29.69
C TYR A 341 -59.26 -15.21 31.13
N ARG A 342 -58.51 -14.26 31.69
CA ARG A 342 -58.71 -13.77 33.05
C ARG A 342 -59.92 -12.85 33.12
N THR A 343 -60.95 -13.29 33.85
CA THR A 343 -62.17 -12.51 34.04
C THR A 343 -61.99 -11.42 35.10
N ALA A 344 -62.95 -10.48 35.17
CA ALA A 344 -63.00 -9.47 36.23
C ALA A 344 -63.24 -10.05 37.65
N THR A 345 -63.75 -11.28 37.75
CA THR A 345 -63.91 -11.97 39.04
C THR A 345 -62.55 -12.46 39.54
N ALA A 346 -62.24 -12.22 40.81
CA ALA A 346 -60.98 -12.66 41.42
C ALA A 346 -60.78 -14.19 41.26
N ASN A 347 -59.55 -14.57 40.90
CA ASN A 347 -59.10 -15.95 40.64
C ASN A 347 -59.95 -16.80 39.67
N LYS A 348 -60.81 -16.19 38.85
CA LYS A 348 -61.59 -16.87 37.82
C LYS A 348 -61.02 -16.68 36.41
N TRP A 349 -60.78 -17.80 35.74
CA TRP A 349 -60.38 -17.91 34.35
C TRP A 349 -61.49 -18.59 33.53
N LEU A 350 -61.74 -18.07 32.34
CA LEU A 350 -62.62 -18.68 31.36
C LEU A 350 -61.78 -19.38 30.30
N VAL A 351 -62.19 -20.56 29.91
CA VAL A 351 -61.56 -21.34 28.84
C VAL A 351 -62.35 -21.08 27.56
N LEU A 352 -61.67 -20.50 26.57
CA LEU A 352 -62.21 -20.16 25.25
C LEU A 352 -61.76 -21.16 24.18
#